data_AF-A0A2M7B5N6-F1
#
_entry.id   AF-A0A2M7B5N6-F1
#
_cell.length_a   1.000
_cell.length_b   1.000
_cell.length_c   1.000
_cell.angle_alpha   90.00
_cell.angle_beta   90.00
_cell.angle_gamma   90.00
#
_symmetry.space_group_name_H-M   'P 1'
#
loop_
_entity.id
_entity.type
_entity.pdbx_description
1 polymer ?
#
loop_
_entity_poly.entity_id
_entity_poly.type
_entity_poly.pdbx_seq_one_letter_code
_entity_poly.pdbx_strand_id
1 'polypeptide(L)'
;MGEDQKKISLPEIIIMVMIVGGADGFDVITGLFAIVPIIGQILLFMNFFVDIFVLAITQFWFIMKGGKGFKKQATALAGNLIEFIPLLDILPIRTATLIIVIYLINHPKVAKAAKASPTAE
;
A
#
# COMPACT_ATOMS: atom_id res chain seq x y z
N MET A 1 -22.75 -24.11 -7.30
CA MET A 1 -21.63 -23.99 -6.35
C MET A 1 -21.21 -22.53 -6.35
N GLY A 2 -21.40 -21.83 -5.24
CA GLY A 2 -21.65 -20.37 -5.18
C GLY A 2 -20.49 -19.45 -5.59
N GLU A 3 -20.88 -18.30 -6.14
CA GLU A 3 -20.03 -17.14 -6.44
C GLU A 3 -19.29 -16.63 -5.18
N ASP A 4 -18.12 -16.01 -5.38
CA ASP A 4 -17.40 -15.16 -4.41
C ASP A 4 -16.52 -15.79 -3.31
N GLN A 5 -15.65 -16.77 -3.66
CA GLN A 5 -14.46 -16.99 -2.82
C GLN A 5 -13.49 -15.81 -2.95
N LYS A 6 -13.43 -14.97 -1.90
CA LYS A 6 -12.43 -13.89 -1.78
C LYS A 6 -11.03 -14.47 -1.94
N LYS A 7 -10.23 -13.90 -2.85
CA LYS A 7 -8.84 -14.33 -3.11
C LYS A 7 -7.92 -14.05 -1.94
N ILE A 8 -8.20 -12.97 -1.20
CA ILE A 8 -7.47 -12.57 0.00
C ILE A 8 -8.41 -12.71 1.19
N SER A 9 -8.01 -13.51 2.17
CA SER A 9 -8.80 -13.80 3.37
C SER A 9 -8.72 -12.65 4.38
N LEU A 10 -9.72 -12.54 5.27
CA LEU A 10 -9.74 -11.48 6.28
C LEU A 10 -8.50 -11.47 7.20
N PRO A 11 -8.00 -12.62 7.72
CA PRO A 11 -6.78 -12.63 8.52
C PRO A 11 -5.57 -12.06 7.78
N GLU A 12 -5.42 -12.34 6.49
CA GLU A 12 -4.33 -11.82 5.67
C GLU A 12 -4.44 -10.30 5.48
N ILE A 13 -5.67 -9.80 5.29
CA ILE A 13 -5.93 -8.35 5.22
C ILE A 13 -5.50 -7.69 6.52
N ILE A 14 -5.90 -8.25 7.67
CA ILE A 14 -5.56 -7.68 8.98
C ILE A 14 -4.04 -7.62 9.16
N ILE A 15 -3.33 -8.73 8.88
CA ILE A 15 -1.87 -8.77 8.99
C ILE A 15 -1.21 -7.73 8.09
N MET A 16 -1.63 -7.64 6.82
CA MET A 16 -1.03 -6.68 5.88
C MET A 16 -1.35 -5.23 6.23
N VAL A 17 -2.57 -4.95 6.70
CA VAL A 17 -2.94 -3.60 7.18
C VAL A 17 -2.15 -3.24 8.44
N MET A 18 -1.88 -4.17 9.34
CA MET A 18 -1.03 -3.90 10.50
C MET A 18 0.42 -3.60 10.10
N ILE A 19 0.96 -4.32 9.12
CA ILE A 19 2.32 -4.09 8.62
C ILE A 19 2.42 -2.74 7.92
N VAL A 20 1.54 -2.48 6.95
CA VAL A 20 1.57 -1.25 6.15
C VAL A 20 1.13 -0.04 6.96
N GLY A 21 0.07 -0.17 7.78
CA GLY A 21 -0.38 0.90 8.66
C GLY A 21 0.59 1.19 9.81
N GLY A 22 1.35 0.18 10.25
CA GLY A 22 2.47 0.40 11.17
C GLY A 22 3.60 1.22 10.54
N ALA A 23 3.85 1.02 9.24
CA ALA A 23 4.81 1.82 8.48
C ALA A 23 4.34 3.27 8.32
N ASP A 24 3.10 3.49 7.88
CA ASP A 24 2.51 4.84 7.80
C ASP A 24 2.52 5.54 9.17
N GLY A 25 2.29 4.79 10.26
CA GLY A 25 2.43 5.31 11.61
C GLY A 25 3.86 5.69 11.99
N PHE A 26 4.85 4.92 11.53
CA PHE A 26 6.26 5.23 11.71
C PHE A 26 6.67 6.46 10.88
N ASP A 27 6.18 6.60 9.66
CA ASP A 27 6.37 7.78 8.78
C ASP A 27 5.86 9.04 9.48
N VAL A 28 4.65 9.01 10.05
CA VAL A 28 4.09 10.14 10.82
C VAL A 28 4.97 10.48 12.04
N ILE A 29 5.42 9.47 12.79
CA ILE A 29 6.31 9.68 13.94
C ILE A 29 7.62 10.31 13.49
N THR A 30 8.28 9.75 12.47
CA THR A 30 9.57 10.25 12.00
C THR A 30 9.46 11.66 11.42
N GLY A 31 8.36 11.98 10.71
CA GLY A 31 8.03 13.32 10.26
C GLY A 31 7.89 14.34 11.40
N LEU A 32 7.25 13.97 12.51
CA LEU A 32 7.15 14.83 13.70
C LEU A 32 8.51 15.11 14.35
N PHE A 33 9.41 14.12 14.35
CA PHE A 33 10.74 14.25 14.94
C PHE A 33 11.82 14.77 13.97
N ALA A 34 11.48 15.00 12.69
CA ALA A 34 12.42 15.47 11.67
C ALA A 34 13.07 16.82 12.01
N ILE A 35 12.40 17.64 12.83
CA ILE A 35 12.89 18.95 13.29
C ILE A 35 13.99 18.81 14.35
N VAL A 36 14.04 17.67 15.06
CA VAL A 36 15.02 17.44 16.14
C VAL A 36 16.37 17.06 15.54
N PRO A 37 17.44 17.87 15.74
CA PRO A 37 18.76 17.55 15.22
C PRO A 37 19.26 16.20 15.77
N ILE A 38 20.03 15.46 14.95
CA ILE A 38 20.60 14.12 15.26
C ILE A 38 19.54 13.02 15.39
N ILE A 39 18.56 13.15 16.29
CA ILE A 39 17.50 12.14 16.49
C ILE A 39 16.63 12.02 15.23
N GLY A 40 16.23 13.15 14.65
CA GLY A 40 15.46 13.17 13.40
C GLY A 40 16.22 12.51 12.25
N GLN A 41 17.54 12.70 12.14
CA GLN A 41 18.32 12.04 11.09
C GLN A 41 18.45 10.54 11.27
N ILE A 42 18.61 10.06 12.51
CA ILE A 42 18.62 8.63 12.81
C ILE A 42 17.26 8.02 12.46
N LEU A 43 16.17 8.67 12.86
CA LEU A 43 14.82 8.21 12.56
C LEU A 43 14.53 8.19 11.05
N LEU A 44 14.90 9.24 10.31
CA LEU A 44 14.76 9.28 8.86
C LEU A 44 15.57 8.18 8.17
N PHE A 45 16.79 7.90 8.65
CA PHE A 45 17.60 6.80 8.14
C PHE A 45 16.94 5.45 8.41
N MET A 46 16.39 5.24 9.60
CA MET A 46 15.62 4.02 9.91
C MET A 46 14.34 3.92 9.08
N ASN A 47 13.65 5.03 8.86
CA ASN A 47 12.42 5.13 8.08
C ASN A 47 12.63 4.61 6.66
N PHE A 48 13.72 5.03 6.03
CA PHE A 48 14.11 4.56 4.71
C PHE A 48 14.20 3.01 4.62
N PHE A 49 14.71 2.32 5.64
CA PHE A 49 14.73 0.85 5.64
C PHE A 49 13.35 0.23 5.88
N VAL A 50 12.53 0.86 6.72
CA VAL A 50 11.13 0.45 6.94
C VAL A 50 10.37 0.53 5.63
N ASP A 51 10.52 1.63 4.89
CA ASP A 51 9.88 1.85 3.58
C ASP A 51 10.26 0.77 2.57
N ILE A 52 11.56 0.50 2.43
CA ILE A 52 12.06 -0.54 1.52
C ILE A 52 11.51 -1.90 1.92
N PHE A 53 11.49 -2.21 3.21
CA PHE A 53 11.00 -3.49 3.70
C PHE A 53 9.50 -3.67 3.45
N VAL A 54 8.70 -2.64 3.73
CA VAL A 54 7.24 -2.63 3.56
C VAL A 54 6.89 -2.71 2.07
N LEU A 55 7.63 -2.02 1.22
CA LEU A 55 7.50 -2.14 -0.23
C LEU A 55 7.81 -3.58 -0.69
N ALA A 56 8.93 -4.15 -0.25
CA ALA A 56 9.34 -5.50 -0.63
C ALA A 56 8.31 -6.55 -0.19
N ILE A 57 7.86 -6.53 1.06
CA ILE A 57 6.90 -7.50 1.58
C ILE A 57 5.52 -7.37 0.94
N THR A 58 5.07 -6.13 0.68
CA THR A 58 3.78 -5.86 0.02
C THR A 58 3.81 -6.36 -1.42
N GLN A 59 4.88 -6.08 -2.16
CA GLN A 59 5.04 -6.57 -3.54
C GLN A 59 5.14 -8.09 -3.58
N PHE A 60 5.94 -8.69 -2.71
CA PHE A 60 6.08 -10.14 -2.60
C PHE A 60 4.73 -10.82 -2.29
N TRP A 61 3.98 -10.28 -1.33
CA TRP A 61 2.67 -10.79 -0.96
C TRP A 61 1.68 -10.71 -2.13
N PHE A 62 1.65 -9.60 -2.87
CA PHE A 62 0.79 -9.47 -4.06
C PHE A 62 1.19 -10.44 -5.18
N ILE A 63 2.48 -10.73 -5.36
CA ILE A 63 2.95 -11.75 -6.30
C ILE A 63 2.41 -13.13 -5.92
N MET A 64 2.49 -13.50 -4.64
CA MET A 64 2.01 -14.80 -4.15
C MET A 64 0.49 -14.96 -4.22
N LYS A 65 -0.29 -13.91 -3.93
CA LYS A 65 -1.75 -13.98 -3.80
C LYS A 65 -2.54 -13.98 -5.11
N GLY A 66 -1.86 -14.00 -6.25
CA GLY A 66 -2.48 -14.48 -7.49
C GLY A 66 -2.98 -13.38 -8.43
N GLY A 67 -2.04 -12.63 -8.97
CA GLY A 67 -2.17 -12.20 -10.36
C GLY A 67 -1.03 -11.32 -10.82
N LYS A 68 -0.35 -11.77 -11.88
CA LYS A 68 0.59 -11.02 -12.75
C LYS A 68 -0.04 -9.77 -13.41
N GLY A 69 -1.08 -9.19 -12.82
CA GLY A 69 -1.72 -7.99 -13.30
C GLY A 69 -0.86 -6.81 -12.91
N PHE A 70 0.03 -6.40 -13.82
CA PHE A 70 0.87 -5.20 -13.73
C PHE A 70 0.13 -4.02 -13.10
N LYS A 71 -1.15 -3.82 -13.41
CA LYS A 71 -1.98 -2.75 -12.83
C LYS A 71 -2.06 -2.77 -11.30
N LYS A 72 -2.20 -3.94 -10.67
CA LYS A 72 -2.34 -4.06 -9.20
C LYS A 72 -1.03 -3.76 -8.49
N GLN A 73 0.06 -4.27 -9.06
CA GLN A 73 1.42 -3.99 -8.61
C GLN A 73 1.75 -2.52 -8.83
N ALA A 74 1.36 -1.94 -9.97
CA ALA A 74 1.55 -0.53 -10.30
C ALA A 74 0.76 0.39 -9.37
N THR A 75 -0.49 0.07 -9.00
CA THR A 75 -1.25 0.85 -8.01
C THR A 75 -0.59 0.79 -6.64
N ALA A 76 -0.21 -0.40 -6.17
CA ALA A 76 0.51 -0.55 -4.90
C ALA A 76 1.86 0.19 -4.90
N LEU A 77 2.61 0.09 -6.01
CA LEU A 77 3.88 0.75 -6.18
C LEU A 77 3.70 2.28 -6.25
N ALA A 78 2.68 2.77 -6.95
CA ALA A 78 2.36 4.19 -7.03
C ALA A 78 2.02 4.76 -5.65
N GLY A 79 1.23 4.06 -4.83
CA GLY A 79 0.98 4.47 -3.45
C GLY A 79 2.26 4.60 -2.63
N ASN A 80 3.14 3.59 -2.69
CA ASN A 80 4.44 3.67 -2.00
C ASN A 80 5.37 4.76 -2.57
N LEU A 81 5.32 5.01 -3.88
CA LEU A 81 6.15 6.04 -4.54
C LEU A 81 5.69 7.46 -4.21
N ILE A 82 4.40 7.67 -3.97
CA ILE A 82 3.84 8.97 -3.58
C ILE A 82 4.34 9.40 -2.20
N GLU A 83 4.59 8.46 -1.29
CA GLU A 83 5.11 8.75 0.06
C GLU A 83 6.55 9.29 0.03
N PHE A 84 7.36 8.96 -0.99
CA PHE A 84 8.68 9.59 -1.15
C PHE A 84 8.63 11.10 -1.43
N ILE A 85 7.43 11.67 -1.62
CA ILE A 85 7.22 13.11 -1.73
C ILE A 85 7.03 13.67 -0.31
N PRO A 86 7.99 14.47 0.23
CA PRO A 86 8.03 14.86 1.65
C PRO A 86 6.80 15.62 2.17
N LEU A 87 5.96 16.15 1.30
CA LEU A 87 4.75 16.90 1.65
C LEU A 87 3.49 16.02 1.74
N LEU A 88 3.51 14.84 1.09
CA LEU A 88 2.38 13.91 1.03
C LEU A 88 2.55 12.73 1.99
N ASP A 89 3.77 12.50 2.47
CA ASP A 89 4.22 11.47 3.44
C ASP A 89 3.53 11.53 4.83
N ILE A 90 2.61 12.48 5.04
CA ILE A 90 1.84 12.64 6.29
C ILE A 90 0.53 11.82 6.24
N LEU A 91 0.08 11.44 5.04
CA LEU A 91 -1.16 10.69 4.85
C LEU A 91 -0.88 9.19 4.85
N PRO A 92 -1.81 8.33 5.33
CA PRO A 92 -1.65 6.88 5.26
C PRO A 92 -1.96 6.36 3.83
N ILE A 93 -1.23 6.86 2.82
CA ILE A 93 -1.51 6.61 1.41
C ILE A 93 -1.15 5.16 1.08
N ARG A 94 -0.11 4.57 1.67
CA ARG A 94 0.20 3.13 1.49
C ARG A 94 -0.95 2.27 1.98
N THR A 95 -1.48 2.53 3.18
CA THR A 95 -2.61 1.76 3.73
C THR A 95 -3.87 1.93 2.89
N ALA A 96 -4.21 3.15 2.50
CA ALA A 96 -5.36 3.40 1.62
C ALA A 96 -5.21 2.67 0.28
N THR A 97 -4.03 2.75 -0.33
CA THR A 97 -3.70 2.07 -1.58
C THR A 97 -3.80 0.56 -1.43
N LEU A 98 -3.27 -0.01 -0.35
CA LEU A 98 -3.36 -1.43 -0.03
C LEU A 98 -4.82 -1.89 0.03
N ILE A 99 -5.67 -1.17 0.76
CA ILE A 99 -7.10 -1.48 0.88
C ILE A 99 -7.80 -1.44 -0.48
N ILE A 100 -7.52 -0.42 -1.30
CA ILE A 100 -8.06 -0.30 -2.66
C ILE A 100 -7.64 -1.51 -3.51
N VAL A 101 -6.36 -1.89 -3.49
CA VAL A 101 -5.86 -3.03 -4.26
C VAL A 101 -6.49 -4.35 -3.80
N ILE A 102 -6.63 -4.55 -2.49
CA ILE A 102 -7.31 -5.73 -1.91
C ILE A 102 -8.77 -5.78 -2.35
N TYR A 103 -9.48 -4.65 -2.30
CA TYR A 103 -10.87 -4.56 -2.75
C TYR A 103 -11.01 -4.94 -4.23
N LEU A 104 -10.15 -4.38 -5.10
CA LEU A 104 -10.12 -4.73 -6.53
C LEU A 104 -9.74 -6.20 -6.79
N ILE A 105 -8.95 -6.82 -5.92
CA ILE A 105 -8.59 -8.24 -6.01
C ILE A 105 -9.79 -9.13 -5.65
N ASN A 106 -10.51 -8.79 -4.58
CA ASN A 106 -11.65 -9.55 -4.09
C ASN A 106 -12.95 -9.28 -4.89
N HIS A 107 -13.04 -8.17 -5.63
CA HIS A 107 -14.20 -7.80 -6.45
C HIS A 107 -13.84 -7.61 -7.94
N PRO A 108 -13.53 -8.70 -8.69
CA PRO A 108 -13.09 -8.62 -10.09
C PRO A 108 -14.13 -8.05 -11.06
N LYS A 109 -15.43 -8.09 -10.73
CA LYS A 109 -16.52 -7.47 -11.52
C LYS A 109 -16.38 -5.93 -11.53
N VAL A 110 -16.03 -5.31 -10.40
CA VAL A 110 -15.76 -3.86 -10.28
C VAL A 110 -14.51 -3.47 -11.08
N ALA A 111 -13.46 -4.30 -11.02
CA ALA A 111 -12.23 -4.08 -11.79
C ALA A 111 -12.43 -4.17 -13.32
N LYS A 112 -13.48 -4.86 -13.79
CA LYS A 112 -13.89 -4.88 -15.20
C LYS A 112 -14.73 -3.67 -15.56
N ALA A 113 -15.68 -3.26 -14.70
CA ALA A 113 -16.50 -2.06 -14.92
C ALA A 113 -15.66 -0.76 -14.97
N ALA A 114 -14.64 -0.63 -14.11
CA ALA A 114 -13.71 0.49 -14.16
C ALA A 114 -12.87 0.56 -15.46
N LYS A 115 -12.79 -0.53 -16.22
CA LYS A 115 -12.15 -0.56 -17.56
C LYS A 115 -13.13 -0.29 -18.70
N ALA A 116 -14.43 -0.43 -18.45
CA ALA A 116 -15.47 -0.33 -19.44
C ALA A 116 -16.11 1.06 -19.50
N SER A 117 -15.71 2.00 -18.63
CA SER A 117 -15.97 3.42 -18.81
C SER A 117 -15.06 3.89 -19.96
N PRO A 118 -15.57 4.08 -21.18
CA PRO A 118 -14.85 4.86 -22.15
C PRO A 118 -14.76 6.27 -21.57
N THR A 119 -13.70 6.98 -21.89
CA THR A 119 -13.66 8.44 -21.93
C THR A 119 -15.05 9.02 -22.22
N ALA A 120 -15.72 9.55 -21.18
CA ALA A 120 -16.79 10.50 -21.37
C ALA A 120 -16.08 11.80 -21.77
N GLU A 121 -16.14 12.04 -23.09
CA GLU A 121 -16.08 13.32 -23.81
C GLU A 121 -15.47 14.54 -23.11
#